data_AF-J1TD46-F1
#
_entry.id   AF-J1TD46-F1
#
_cell.length_a   1.000
_cell.length_b   1.000
_cell.length_c   1.000
_cell.angle_alpha   90.00
_cell.angle_beta   90.00
_cell.angle_gamma   90.00
#
_symmetry.space_group_name_H-M   'P 1'
#
loop_
_entity.id
_entity.type
_entity.pdbx_description
1 polymer ?
#
loop_
_entity_poly.entity_id
_entity_poly.type
_entity_poly.pdbx_seq_one_letter_code
_entity_poly.pdbx_strand_id
1 'polypeptide(L)'
;MKHPTLEETDAAIARMRERLAARNAVLARWFDDTLATMEVKIASRLDDPGNLAQARAAAYLFVKAALHQWATRPAHEAAGKDSPAKETPPLRRLGIR
;
A
#
# COMPACT_ATOMS: atom_id res chain seq x y z
N MET A 1 13.71 2.12 -21.99
CA MET A 1 13.93 1.22 -20.82
C MET A 1 13.34 -0.13 -21.19
N LYS A 2 14.06 -1.25 -20.99
CA LYS A 2 13.48 -2.59 -21.25
C LYS A 2 12.41 -2.85 -20.18
N HIS A 3 11.20 -3.18 -20.62
CA HIS A 3 10.18 -3.67 -19.71
C HIS A 3 10.57 -5.09 -19.27
N PRO A 4 10.54 -5.41 -17.96
CA PRO A 4 10.81 -6.76 -17.49
C PRO A 4 9.80 -7.73 -18.11
N THR A 5 10.25 -8.95 -18.41
CA THR A 5 9.35 -9.97 -18.93
C THR A 5 8.37 -10.41 -17.83
N LEU A 6 7.29 -11.07 -18.23
CA LEU A 6 6.32 -11.63 -17.28
C LEU A 6 7.01 -12.64 -16.34
N GLU A 7 7.84 -13.53 -16.88
CA GLU A 7 8.58 -14.52 -16.09
C GLU A 7 9.54 -13.89 -15.08
N GLU A 8 10.27 -12.84 -15.48
CA GLU A 8 11.16 -12.11 -14.56
C GLU A 8 10.36 -11.47 -13.42
N THR A 9 9.18 -10.93 -13.74
CA THR A 9 8.27 -10.32 -12.77
C THR A 9 7.70 -11.35 -11.81
N ASP A 10 7.22 -12.48 -12.31
CA ASP A 10 6.69 -13.59 -11.50
C ASP A 10 7.77 -14.18 -10.59
N ALA A 11 8.99 -14.34 -11.09
CA ALA A 11 10.12 -14.79 -10.27
C ALA A 11 10.50 -13.77 -9.17
N ALA A 12 10.36 -12.47 -9.43
CA ALA A 12 10.58 -11.43 -8.42
C ALA A 12 9.46 -11.43 -7.35
N ILE A 13 8.21 -11.61 -7.76
CA ILE A 13 7.04 -11.73 -6.88
C ILE A 13 7.21 -12.95 -5.96
N ALA A 14 7.57 -14.11 -6.51
CA ALA A 14 7.78 -15.33 -5.74
C ALA A 14 8.84 -15.14 -4.64
N ARG A 15 10.01 -14.59 -5.00
CA ARG A 15 11.08 -14.30 -4.02
C ARG A 15 10.65 -13.31 -2.94
N MET A 16 9.85 -12.31 -3.28
CA MET A 16 9.33 -11.36 -2.28
C MET A 16 8.36 -12.05 -1.33
N ARG A 17 7.43 -12.83 -1.87
CA ARG A 17 6.45 -13.60 -1.10
C ARG A 17 7.13 -14.56 -0.13
N GLU A 18 8.14 -15.30 -0.57
CA GLU A 18 8.93 -16.20 0.30
C GLU A 18 9.59 -15.44 1.45
N ARG A 19 10.21 -14.29 1.16
CA ARG A 19 10.84 -13.44 2.18
C ARG A 19 9.83 -12.89 3.20
N LEU A 20 8.63 -12.52 2.74
CA LEU A 20 7.56 -12.07 3.61
C LEU A 20 7.02 -13.24 4.45
N ALA A 21 6.81 -14.41 3.85
CA ALA A 21 6.28 -15.59 4.53
C ALA A 21 7.23 -16.09 5.63
N ALA A 22 8.54 -16.04 5.39
CA ALA A 22 9.56 -16.37 6.39
C ALA A 22 9.53 -15.44 7.63
N ARG A 23 8.99 -14.22 7.48
CA ARG A 23 8.86 -13.25 8.58
C ARG A 23 7.47 -13.29 9.22
N ASN A 24 6.43 -13.33 8.39
CA ASN A 24 5.03 -13.31 8.80
C ASN A 24 4.12 -13.81 7.66
N ALA A 25 3.45 -14.95 7.87
CA ALA A 25 2.55 -15.55 6.88
C ALA A 25 1.34 -14.65 6.53
N VAL A 26 0.83 -13.87 7.49
CA VAL A 26 -0.27 -12.91 7.25
C VAL A 26 0.18 -11.79 6.32
N LEU A 27 1.41 -11.31 6.49
CA LEU A 27 1.98 -10.27 5.63
C LEU A 27 2.18 -10.76 4.19
N ALA A 28 2.63 -12.01 4.03
CA ALA A 28 2.70 -12.65 2.72
C ALA A 28 1.32 -12.80 2.07
N ARG A 29 0.29 -13.18 2.84
CA ARG A 29 -1.07 -13.27 2.33
C ARG A 29 -1.63 -11.91 1.92
N TRP A 30 -1.45 -10.89 2.75
CA TRP A 30 -1.83 -9.52 2.41
C TRP A 30 -1.15 -9.03 1.14
N PHE A 31 0.13 -9.37 0.95
CA PHE A 31 0.87 -9.04 -0.26
C PHE A 31 0.22 -9.67 -1.51
N ASP A 32 -0.09 -10.98 -1.47
CA ASP A 32 -0.73 -11.69 -2.59
C ASP A 32 -2.11 -11.09 -2.93
N ASP A 33 -2.95 -10.89 -1.92
CA ASP A 33 -4.32 -10.36 -2.10
C ASP A 33 -4.29 -8.91 -2.64
N THR A 34 -3.36 -8.09 -2.15
CA THR A 34 -3.18 -6.70 -2.60
C THR A 34 -2.62 -6.65 -4.01
N LEU A 35 -1.66 -7.50 -4.34
CA LEU A 35 -1.08 -7.60 -5.67
C LEU A 35 -2.16 -7.97 -6.70
N ALA A 36 -2.95 -9.01 -6.43
CA ALA A 36 -4.04 -9.43 -7.31
C ALA A 36 -5.07 -8.30 -7.52
N THR A 37 -5.44 -7.60 -6.44
CA THR A 37 -6.37 -6.46 -6.51
C THR A 37 -5.81 -5.33 -7.37
N MET A 38 -4.53 -5.00 -7.22
CA MET A 38 -3.89 -3.93 -7.98
C MET A 38 -3.68 -4.31 -9.44
N GLU A 39 -3.34 -5.56 -9.72
CA GLU A 39 -3.21 -6.07 -11.08
C GLU A 39 -4.52 -5.94 -11.85
N VAL A 40 -5.65 -6.37 -11.28
CA VAL A 40 -6.97 -6.22 -11.89
C VAL A 40 -7.31 -4.74 -12.14
N LYS A 41 -7.08 -3.88 -11.14
CA LYS A 41 -7.34 -2.44 -11.26
C LYS A 41 -6.48 -1.74 -12.32
N ILE A 42 -5.25 -2.20 -12.51
CA ILE A 42 -4.34 -1.64 -13.51
C ILE A 42 -4.71 -2.19 -14.89
N ALA A 43 -4.93 -3.51 -15.00
CA ALA A 43 -5.36 -4.15 -16.25
C ALA A 43 -6.65 -3.53 -16.80
N SER A 44 -7.62 -3.20 -15.93
CA SER A 44 -8.87 -2.55 -16.34
C SER A 44 -8.70 -1.11 -16.85
N ARG A 45 -7.50 -0.52 -16.70
CA ARG A 45 -7.16 0.85 -17.14
C ARG A 45 -6.15 0.88 -18.28
N LEU A 46 -5.64 -0.28 -18.71
CA LEU A 46 -4.76 -0.37 -19.86
C LEU A 46 -5.58 -0.32 -21.14
N ASP A 47 -5.07 0.38 -22.14
CA ASP A 47 -5.66 0.45 -23.48
C ASP A 47 -5.67 -0.92 -24.18
N ASP A 48 -4.69 -1.77 -23.86
CA ASP A 48 -4.65 -3.17 -24.29
C ASP A 48 -4.81 -4.11 -23.07
N PRO A 49 -5.99 -4.72 -22.87
CA PRO A 49 -6.24 -5.65 -21.78
C PRO A 49 -5.42 -6.95 -21.91
N GLY A 50 -4.78 -7.20 -23.07
CA GLY A 50 -3.87 -8.33 -23.28
C GLY A 50 -2.48 -8.13 -22.66
N ASN A 51 -2.12 -6.91 -22.23
CA ASN A 51 -0.79 -6.63 -21.68
C ASN A 51 -0.69 -6.96 -20.18
N LEU A 52 -0.89 -8.24 -19.87
CA LEU A 52 -0.80 -8.82 -18.54
C LEU A 52 0.58 -8.56 -17.90
N ALA A 53 1.64 -8.61 -18.70
CA ALA A 53 3.01 -8.35 -18.24
C ALA A 53 3.16 -6.93 -17.67
N GLN A 54 2.61 -5.93 -18.37
CA GLN A 54 2.65 -4.55 -17.91
C GLN A 54 1.79 -4.33 -16.65
N ALA A 55 0.58 -4.89 -16.62
CA ALA A 55 -0.30 -4.77 -15.46
C ALA A 55 0.34 -5.38 -14.20
N ARG A 56 0.89 -6.59 -14.33
CA ARG A 56 1.54 -7.29 -13.21
C ARG A 56 2.81 -6.59 -12.75
N ALA A 57 3.66 -6.12 -13.66
CA ALA A 57 4.86 -5.39 -13.30
C ALA A 57 4.53 -4.07 -12.56
N ALA A 58 3.54 -3.32 -13.04
CA ALA A 58 3.10 -2.09 -12.38
C ALA A 58 2.47 -2.35 -11.00
N ALA A 59 1.64 -3.38 -10.88
CA ALA A 59 1.07 -3.80 -9.59
C ALA A 59 2.16 -4.17 -8.59
N TYR A 60 3.15 -4.97 -9.02
CA TYR A 60 4.26 -5.37 -8.17
C TYR A 60 5.09 -4.17 -7.69
N LEU A 61 5.41 -3.22 -8.56
CA LEU A 61 6.12 -2.00 -8.19
C LEU A 61 5.34 -1.16 -7.18
N PHE A 62 4.03 -1.03 -7.37
CA PHE A 62 3.16 -0.30 -6.44
C PHE A 62 3.16 -0.95 -5.05
N VAL A 63 2.91 -2.26 -4.97
CA VAL A 63 2.86 -2.98 -3.69
C VAL A 63 4.22 -2.98 -3.00
N LYS A 64 5.32 -3.13 -3.76
CA LYS A 64 6.68 -3.01 -3.22
C LYS A 64 6.95 -1.63 -2.62
N ALA A 65 6.49 -0.55 -3.27
CA ALA A 65 6.62 0.80 -2.74
C ALA A 65 5.80 1.00 -1.46
N ALA A 66 4.57 0.50 -1.42
CA ALA A 66 3.72 0.54 -0.24
C ALA A 66 4.34 -0.21 0.96
N LEU A 67 4.91 -1.38 0.72
CA LEU A 67 5.67 -2.13 1.73
C LEU A 67 6.88 -1.35 2.22
N HIS A 68 7.64 -0.73 1.32
CA HIS A 68 8.79 0.08 1.69
C HIS A 68 8.36 1.27 2.56
N GLN A 69 7.32 1.99 2.16
CA GLN A 69 6.76 3.10 2.94
C GLN A 69 6.27 2.66 4.32
N TRP A 70 5.63 1.49 4.43
CA TRP A 70 5.20 0.97 5.73
C TRP A 70 6.39 0.62 6.63
N ALA A 71 7.45 0.06 6.06
CA ALA A 71 8.67 -0.28 6.78
C ALA A 71 9.52 0.95 7.20
N THR A 72 9.44 2.05 6.44
CA THR A 72 10.22 3.27 6.70
C THR A 72 9.44 4.38 7.42
N ARG A 73 8.14 4.19 7.65
CA ARG A 73 7.31 5.16 8.36
C ARG A 73 7.82 5.39 9.79
N PRO A 74 8.12 6.64 10.18
CA PRO A 74 8.55 6.93 11.53
C PRO A 74 7.38 6.75 12.53
N ALA A 75 7.69 6.25 13.73
CA ALA A 75 6.68 5.85 14.73
C ALA A 75 5.68 6.94 15.12
N HIS A 76 6.00 8.23 14.92
CA HIS A 76 5.10 9.34 15.22
C HIS A 76 4.00 9.56 14.17
N GLU A 77 4.11 9.01 12.96
CA GLU A 77 3.02 9.02 11.95
C GLU A 77 2.07 7.81 12.08
N ALA A 78 2.45 6.78 12.83
CA ALA A 78 1.56 5.67 13.17
C ALA A 78 0.55 6.07 14.27
N ALA A 79 0.86 7.09 15.07
CA ALA A 79 0.00 7.67 16.11
C ALA A 79 -0.93 8.76 15.54
N GLY A 80 -1.63 8.48 14.44
CA GLY A 80 -2.50 9.44 13.76
C GLY A 80 -3.96 9.38 14.20
N LYS A 81 -4.25 9.88 15.42
CA LYS A 81 -5.54 10.41 15.96
C LYS A 81 -5.88 9.91 17.37
N ASP A 82 -5.05 10.30 18.34
CA ASP A 82 -5.55 10.57 19.69
C ASP A 82 -4.88 11.86 20.17
N SER A 83 -5.23 12.98 19.51
CA SER A 83 -5.06 14.28 20.15
C SER A 83 -6.37 14.54 20.90
N PRO A 84 -6.35 14.63 22.24
CA PRO A 84 -7.56 15.01 22.97
C PRO A 84 -7.98 16.39 22.47
N ALA A 85 -9.27 16.50 22.18
CA ALA A 85 -9.92 17.71 21.70
C ALA A 85 -9.39 18.93 22.45
N LYS A 86 -8.97 19.95 21.69
CA LYS A 86 -8.68 21.29 22.19
C LYS A 86 -9.72 21.64 23.25
N GLU A 87 -9.24 21.85 24.48
CA GLU A 87 -10.02 22.42 25.57
C GLU A 87 -10.74 23.65 25.02
N THR A 88 -12.06 23.57 25.03
CA THR A 88 -12.94 24.64 24.63
C THR A 88 -12.78 25.75 25.67
N PRO A 89 -12.34 26.97 25.32
CA PRO A 89 -12.33 28.05 26.31
C PRO A 89 -13.79 28.36 26.68
N PRO A 90 -14.13 28.51 27.98
CA PRO A 90 -15.50 28.84 28.35
C PRO A 90 -15.82 30.24 27.83
N LEU A 91 -16.79 30.29 26.92
CA LEU A 91 -17.41 31.51 26.42
C LEU A 91 -18.02 32.24 27.62
N ARG A 92 -17.33 33.24 28.18
CA ARG A 92 -17.92 34.15 29.16
C ARG A 92 -19.03 34.92 28.46
N ARG A 93 -20.28 34.47 28.63
CA ARG A 93 -21.48 35.22 28.23
C ARG A 93 -21.48 36.55 28.99
N LEU A 94 -21.12 37.62 28.27
CA LEU A 94 -21.58 38.96 28.57
C LEU A 94 -23.11 38.97 28.40
N GLY A 95 -23.87 39.33 29.43
CA GLY A 95 -25.32 39.50 29.24
C GLY A 95 -26.18 39.47 30.50
N ILE A 96 -26.24 40.61 31.20
CA ILE A 96 -27.47 41.28 31.67
C ILE A 96 -28.43 40.47 32.58
N ARG A 97 -28.43 40.82 33.87
CA ARG A 97 -29.60 41.47 34.51
C ARG A 97 -29.20 42.23 35.76
#